data_AF-X1B7F1-F1
#
_entry.id   AF-X1B7F1-F1
#
_cell.length_a   1.000
_cell.length_b   1.000
_cell.length_c   1.000
_cell.angle_alpha   90.00
_cell.angle_beta   90.00
_cell.angle_gamma   90.00
#
_symmetry.space_group_name_H-M   'P 1'
#
loop_
_entity.id
_entity.type
_entity.pdbx_description
1 polymer ?
#
loop_
_entity_poly.entity_id
_entity_poly.type
_entity_poly.pdbx_seq_one_letter_code
_entity_poly.pdbx_strand_id
1 'polypeptide(L)'
;NYRYFDEVLQDPSFLYDINDHFTIISSEKLSHSDILVLTDLEHTMSEEEITTIKDFHENNGSIILLTSFLPYYNPDTYNKLISLLNLPIDLTNQTPLIDYVDNGRDRETNVPSLDDESFSWDENSPFFNDVDNLPTLDGTAFTGNLSDPTIVHYLKYGSEFLVAGIEPENKGKILVLGSEKWLSTSFLSKNSGQTFISSILTWLKPERPSTNLAVNFNTSSVEIALYSSQVKDYPFSLTFENGTIVSGYEIVYNSLLGFNYLNLTLNGSSLGNIKINFETSEFIKPLYINFTNPSIFPV
;
A
#
# COMPACT_ATOMS: atom_id res chain seq x y z
N ASN A 1 -11.59 13.68 -10.50
CA ASN A 1 -11.67 12.49 -11.37
C ASN A 1 -11.59 11.16 -10.62
N TYR A 2 -11.44 11.15 -9.30
CA TYR A 2 -11.17 9.94 -8.51
C TYR A 2 -12.34 9.45 -7.65
N ARG A 3 -13.54 9.98 -7.84
CA ARG A 3 -14.70 9.65 -6.98
C ARG A 3 -14.93 8.14 -6.83
N TYR A 4 -14.78 7.38 -7.92
CA TYR A 4 -14.97 5.94 -7.85
C TYR A 4 -13.80 5.22 -7.17
N PHE A 5 -12.59 5.75 -7.32
CA PHE A 5 -11.42 5.27 -6.58
C PHE A 5 -11.59 5.49 -5.08
N ASP A 6 -12.13 6.65 -4.66
CA ASP A 6 -12.50 6.90 -3.26
C ASP A 6 -13.57 5.92 -2.77
N GLU A 7 -14.57 5.59 -3.60
CA GLU A 7 -15.62 4.61 -3.27
C GLU A 7 -15.05 3.19 -3.13
N VAL A 8 -14.08 2.80 -3.96
CA VAL A 8 -13.39 1.49 -3.88
C VAL A 8 -12.50 1.39 -2.65
N LEU A 9 -11.83 2.49 -2.29
CA LEU A 9 -10.91 2.53 -1.16
C LEU A 9 -11.59 2.68 0.20
N GLN A 10 -12.90 3.00 0.24
CA GLN A 10 -13.71 2.97 1.46
C GLN A 10 -13.89 1.57 2.08
N ASP A 11 -13.28 0.53 1.50
CA ASP A 11 -13.15 -0.76 2.16
C ASP A 11 -12.35 -0.59 3.47
N PRO A 12 -12.94 -0.90 4.64
CA PRO A 12 -12.30 -0.70 5.94
C PRO A 12 -11.05 -1.58 6.17
N SER A 13 -10.75 -2.51 5.25
CA SER A 13 -9.57 -3.36 5.30
C SER A 13 -8.29 -2.71 4.75
N PHE A 14 -8.39 -1.47 4.25
CA PHE A 14 -7.27 -0.65 3.79
C PHE A 14 -7.25 0.70 4.51
N LEU A 15 -6.07 1.13 4.95
CA LEU A 15 -5.85 2.52 5.32
C LEU A 15 -5.06 3.19 4.19
N TYR A 16 -5.54 4.30 3.65
CA TYR A 16 -4.93 4.95 2.50
C TYR A 16 -4.99 6.47 2.65
N ASP A 17 -4.02 7.15 2.03
CA ASP A 17 -4.03 8.61 1.88
C ASP A 17 -3.76 8.97 0.42
N ILE A 18 -4.65 9.78 -0.14
CA ILE A 18 -4.52 10.31 -1.50
C ILE A 18 -3.97 11.71 -1.37
N ASN A 19 -2.70 11.88 -1.75
CA ASN A 19 -2.08 13.20 -1.75
C ASN A 19 -2.19 13.80 -3.16
N ASP A 20 -3.01 14.85 -3.27
CA ASP A 20 -3.09 15.67 -4.46
C ASP A 20 -2.02 16.79 -4.46
N HIS A 21 -1.92 17.52 -5.57
CA HIS A 21 -0.95 18.60 -5.77
C HIS A 21 -0.92 19.73 -4.72
N PHE A 22 -1.91 19.84 -3.82
CA PHE A 22 -1.93 20.87 -2.77
C PHE A 22 -1.65 20.33 -1.37
N THR A 23 -1.54 19.02 -1.23
CA THR A 23 -1.47 18.38 0.08
C THR A 23 -0.02 18.13 0.47
N ILE A 24 0.45 18.83 1.52
CA ILE A 24 1.77 18.57 2.10
C ILE A 24 1.81 17.15 2.65
N ILE A 25 2.77 16.37 2.20
CA ILE A 25 3.04 15.01 2.67
C ILE A 25 3.85 15.10 3.97
N SER A 26 3.32 14.55 5.06
CA SER A 26 3.98 14.54 6.37
C SER A 26 3.96 13.16 7.01
N SER A 27 4.95 12.88 7.87
CA SER A 27 5.04 11.60 8.56
C SER A 27 3.81 11.30 9.43
N GLU A 28 3.17 12.33 9.98
CA GLU A 28 1.92 12.19 10.75
C GLU A 28 0.75 11.66 9.91
N LYS A 29 0.64 12.09 8.64
CA LYS A 29 -0.38 11.58 7.73
C LYS A 29 -0.08 10.15 7.29
N LEU A 30 1.17 9.90 6.92
CA LEU A 30 1.59 8.59 6.43
C LEU A 30 1.66 7.52 7.53
N SER A 31 1.78 7.90 8.81
CA SER A 31 1.85 6.95 9.92
C SER A 31 0.59 6.08 10.04
N HIS A 32 -0.55 6.56 9.54
CA HIS A 32 -1.82 5.86 9.56
C HIS A 32 -2.18 5.19 8.22
N SER A 33 -1.31 5.27 7.22
CA SER A 33 -1.59 4.77 5.87
C SER A 33 -0.82 3.49 5.58
N ASP A 34 -1.42 2.59 4.81
CA ASP A 34 -0.75 1.43 4.22
C ASP A 34 -0.29 1.75 2.79
N ILE A 35 -1.07 2.55 2.06
CA ILE A 35 -0.86 2.90 0.65
C ILE A 35 -0.86 4.42 0.48
N LEU A 36 0.20 4.95 -0.12
CA LEU A 36 0.30 6.33 -0.58
C LEU A 36 0.05 6.40 -2.09
N VAL A 37 -0.92 7.20 -2.51
CA VAL A 37 -1.20 7.44 -3.93
C VAL A 37 -0.68 8.82 -4.33
N LEU A 38 0.27 8.84 -5.26
CA LEU A 38 0.89 10.05 -5.80
C LEU A 38 0.39 10.26 -7.23
N THR A 39 -0.37 11.33 -7.44
CA THR A 39 -0.93 11.69 -8.74
C THR A 39 -0.45 13.07 -9.17
N ASP A 40 -0.14 13.23 -10.45
CA ASP A 40 0.04 14.54 -11.08
C ASP A 40 1.02 15.45 -10.33
N LEU A 41 2.24 14.93 -10.11
CA LEU A 41 3.33 15.65 -9.43
C LEU A 41 3.88 16.79 -10.31
N GLU A 42 3.08 17.85 -10.50
CA GLU A 42 3.45 19.02 -11.30
C GLU A 42 4.33 20.02 -10.53
N HIS A 43 4.29 19.96 -9.20
CA HIS A 43 5.09 20.81 -8.33
C HIS A 43 6.38 20.13 -7.88
N THR A 44 7.41 20.95 -7.61
CA THR A 44 8.65 20.48 -7.00
C THR A 44 8.36 20.10 -5.55
N MET A 45 8.52 18.83 -5.20
CA MET A 45 8.47 18.39 -3.81
C MET A 45 9.65 18.97 -3.00
N SER A 46 9.40 19.30 -1.75
CA SER A 46 10.43 19.66 -0.79
C SER A 46 11.27 18.44 -0.38
N GLU A 47 12.48 18.67 0.10
CA GLU A 47 13.34 17.59 0.63
C GLU A 47 12.69 16.85 1.82
N GLU A 48 11.86 17.54 2.60
CA GLU A 48 11.12 16.96 3.73
C GLU A 48 10.03 15.99 3.26
N GLU A 49 9.25 16.35 2.25
CA GLU A 49 8.22 15.47 1.66
C GLU A 49 8.88 14.23 1.05
N ILE A 50 9.96 14.44 0.29
CA ILE A 50 10.73 13.38 -0.34
C ILE A 50 11.29 12.40 0.71
N THR A 51 11.88 12.92 1.80
CA THR A 51 12.40 12.10 2.90
C THR A 51 11.26 11.33 3.57
N THR A 52 10.12 11.97 3.78
CA THR A 52 8.92 11.36 4.36
C THR A 52 8.40 10.19 3.51
N ILE A 53 8.35 10.34 2.17
CA ILE A 53 7.93 9.27 1.26
C ILE A 53 8.93 8.11 1.29
N LYS A 54 10.23 8.42 1.32
CA LYS A 54 11.28 7.41 1.42
C LYS A 54 11.16 6.62 2.72
N ASP A 55 11.01 7.30 3.85
CA ASP A 55 10.85 6.66 5.16
C ASP A 55 9.59 5.79 5.18
N PHE A 56 8.48 6.28 4.61
CA PHE A 56 7.26 5.50 4.47
C PHE A 56 7.49 4.18 3.70
N HIS A 57 8.16 4.25 2.54
CA HIS A 57 8.52 3.08 1.75
C HIS A 57 9.47 2.11 2.49
N GLU A 58 10.48 2.64 3.17
CA GLU A 58 11.42 1.84 3.97
C GLU A 58 10.76 1.17 5.17
N ASN A 59 9.64 1.71 5.67
CA ASN A 59 8.83 1.14 6.74
C ASN A 59 7.63 0.32 6.22
N ASN A 60 7.79 -0.32 5.06
CA ASN A 60 6.82 -1.22 4.42
C ASN A 60 5.53 -0.54 3.92
N GLY A 61 5.52 0.78 3.76
CA GLY A 61 4.43 1.52 3.15
C GLY A 61 4.46 1.42 1.61
N SER A 62 3.34 1.07 1.01
CA SER A 62 3.25 0.85 -0.45
C SER A 62 2.89 2.13 -1.20
N ILE A 63 3.42 2.31 -2.41
CA ILE A 63 3.22 3.53 -3.20
C ILE A 63 2.56 3.19 -4.54
N ILE A 64 1.53 3.95 -4.91
CA ILE A 64 1.07 4.03 -6.30
C ILE A 64 1.56 5.36 -6.87
N LEU A 65 2.40 5.30 -7.89
CA LEU A 65 2.91 6.45 -8.63
C LEU A 65 2.21 6.53 -9.99
N LEU A 66 1.38 7.55 -10.17
CA LEU A 66 0.71 7.81 -11.44
C LEU A 66 1.38 8.96 -12.16
N THR A 67 1.82 8.72 -13.40
CA THR A 67 2.25 9.80 -14.27
C THR A 67 1.03 10.56 -14.83
N SER A 68 1.27 11.76 -15.35
CA SER A 68 0.20 12.58 -15.90
C SER A 68 -0.46 11.92 -17.12
N PHE A 69 -1.74 12.25 -17.35
CA PHE A 69 -2.42 11.96 -18.61
C PHE A 69 -1.91 12.84 -19.76
N LEU A 70 -1.19 13.93 -19.45
CA LEU A 70 -0.52 14.75 -20.42
C LEU A 70 0.94 14.28 -20.59
N PRO A 71 1.43 14.10 -21.82
CA PRO A 71 2.81 13.66 -22.06
C PRO A 71 3.87 14.74 -21.78
N TYR A 72 3.51 15.86 -21.14
CA TYR A 72 4.36 17.03 -20.95
C TYR A 72 4.44 17.48 -19.49
N TYR A 73 4.38 16.54 -18.54
CA TYR A 73 4.62 16.85 -17.13
C TYR A 73 6.11 17.07 -16.88
N ASN A 74 6.45 17.82 -15.81
CA ASN A 74 7.84 18.03 -15.42
C ASN A 74 8.45 16.71 -14.90
N PRO A 75 9.42 16.08 -15.60
CA PRO A 75 9.98 14.82 -15.16
C PRO A 75 10.89 14.97 -13.94
N ASP A 76 11.36 16.17 -13.59
CA ASP A 76 12.35 16.37 -12.54
C ASP A 76 11.88 15.86 -11.17
N THR A 77 10.62 16.13 -10.81
CA THR A 77 10.05 15.66 -9.53
C THR A 77 9.96 14.13 -9.50
N TYR A 78 9.50 13.52 -10.59
CA TYR A 78 9.42 12.07 -10.72
C TYR A 78 10.82 11.44 -10.68
N ASN A 79 11.80 12.00 -11.39
CA ASN A 79 13.17 11.48 -11.44
C ASN A 79 13.87 11.55 -10.09
N LYS A 80 13.66 12.62 -9.33
CA LYS A 80 14.14 12.71 -7.95
C LYS A 80 13.58 11.58 -7.11
N LEU A 81 12.27 11.33 -7.19
CA LEU A 81 11.61 10.27 -6.45
C LEU A 81 12.10 8.87 -6.87
N ILE A 82 12.14 8.59 -8.16
CA ILE A 82 12.67 7.33 -8.75
C ILE A 82 14.08 7.05 -8.25
N SER A 83 14.96 8.06 -8.33
CA SER A 83 16.36 7.94 -7.92
C SER A 83 16.48 7.63 -6.43
N LEU A 84 15.70 8.32 -5.59
CA LEU A 84 15.74 8.15 -4.14
C LEU A 84 15.13 6.85 -3.65
N LEU A 85 14.10 6.36 -4.33
CA LEU A 85 13.52 5.04 -4.09
C LEU A 85 14.33 3.91 -4.75
N ASN A 86 15.36 4.25 -5.54
CA ASN A 86 16.21 3.32 -6.28
C ASN A 86 15.40 2.38 -7.20
N LEU A 87 14.46 2.95 -7.97
CA LEU A 87 13.60 2.17 -8.85
C LEU A 87 14.31 1.82 -10.17
N PRO A 88 14.13 0.60 -10.70
CA PRO A 88 14.72 0.14 -11.97
C PRO A 88 13.98 0.66 -13.21
N ILE A 89 13.43 1.87 -13.14
CA ILE A 89 12.67 2.52 -14.21
C ILE A 89 13.19 3.92 -14.49
N ASP A 90 12.85 4.47 -15.64
CA ASP A 90 13.24 5.81 -16.08
C ASP A 90 12.07 6.50 -16.79
N LEU A 91 11.60 7.59 -16.18
CA LEU A 91 10.52 8.46 -16.65
C LEU A 91 11.01 9.67 -17.47
N THR A 92 12.32 9.77 -17.77
CA THR A 92 12.87 10.83 -18.64
C THR A 92 12.56 10.58 -20.12
N ASN A 93 12.63 9.33 -20.55
CA ASN A 93 12.36 8.93 -21.92
C ASN A 93 10.88 8.59 -22.07
N GLN A 94 10.08 9.64 -22.24
CA GLN A 94 8.64 9.56 -22.32
C GLN A 94 8.19 9.34 -23.76
N THR A 95 7.49 8.23 -24.00
CA THR A 95 6.78 8.04 -25.27
C THR A 95 5.30 8.37 -25.04
N PRO A 96 4.78 9.43 -25.69
CA PRO A 96 3.37 9.77 -25.58
C PRO A 96 2.50 8.61 -26.03
N LEU A 97 1.60 8.19 -25.14
CA LEU A 97 0.52 7.28 -25.47
C LEU A 97 -0.60 8.16 -26.01
N ILE A 98 -0.68 8.25 -27.33
CA ILE A 98 -1.74 9.01 -28.00
C ILE A 98 -2.40 8.06 -28.99
N ASP A 99 -3.54 7.50 -28.62
CA ASP A 99 -4.41 6.80 -29.56
C ASP A 99 -5.68 7.63 -29.83
N TYR A 100 -5.52 8.63 -30.71
CA TYR A 100 -6.66 9.26 -31.36
C TYR A 100 -6.79 8.69 -32.76
N VAL A 101 -7.94 8.10 -33.06
CA VAL A 101 -8.33 7.85 -34.45
C VAL A 101 -8.92 9.15 -34.98
N ASP A 102 -8.18 9.84 -35.87
CA ASP A 102 -8.72 10.98 -36.60
C ASP A 102 -9.65 10.47 -37.72
N ASN A 103 -10.96 10.45 -37.43
CA ASN A 103 -11.98 10.05 -38.39
C ASN A 103 -12.46 11.23 -39.27
N GLY A 104 -11.77 12.38 -39.23
CA GLY A 104 -12.07 13.57 -40.02
C GLY A 104 -13.25 14.40 -39.49
N ARG A 105 -13.85 14.06 -38.34
CA ARG A 105 -14.88 14.87 -37.67
C ARG A 105 -14.68 14.98 -36.16
N ASP A 106 -14.26 13.90 -35.50
CA ASP A 106 -14.01 13.84 -34.07
C ASP A 106 -12.72 13.03 -33.79
N ARG A 107 -12.04 13.35 -32.67
CA ARG A 107 -10.99 12.48 -32.13
C ARG A 107 -11.66 11.43 -31.27
N GLU A 108 -11.83 10.22 -31.80
CA GLU A 108 -12.33 9.09 -31.00
C GLU A 108 -11.18 8.45 -30.23
N THR A 109 -11.37 8.29 -28.92
CA THR A 109 -10.45 7.60 -28.03
C THR A 109 -10.62 6.10 -28.20
N ASN A 110 -9.59 5.43 -28.68
CA ASN A 110 -9.59 3.98 -28.76
C ASN A 110 -9.40 3.39 -27.36
N VAL A 111 -10.16 2.35 -27.02
CA VAL A 111 -9.98 1.59 -25.79
C VAL A 111 -9.23 0.32 -26.19
N PRO A 112 -7.93 0.19 -25.86
CA PRO A 112 -7.17 -0.96 -26.30
C PRO A 112 -7.65 -2.23 -25.60
N SER A 113 -7.66 -3.32 -26.35
CA SER A 113 -7.80 -4.66 -25.79
C SER A 113 -6.44 -5.12 -25.26
N LEU A 114 -6.44 -5.82 -24.13
CA LEU A 114 -5.23 -6.44 -23.59
C LEU A 114 -4.64 -7.50 -24.56
N ASP A 115 -5.48 -8.09 -25.41
CA ASP A 115 -5.11 -9.11 -26.39
C ASP A 115 -4.51 -8.55 -27.69
N ASP A 116 -4.35 -7.23 -27.81
CA ASP A 116 -3.69 -6.61 -28.96
C ASP A 116 -2.20 -6.98 -28.98
N GLU A 117 -1.69 -7.42 -30.14
CA GLU A 117 -0.32 -7.91 -30.33
C GLU A 117 0.76 -6.87 -30.00
N SER A 118 0.39 -5.59 -29.92
CA SER A 118 1.28 -4.50 -29.49
C SER A 118 1.56 -4.49 -27.99
N PHE A 119 0.73 -5.17 -27.19
CA PHE A 119 0.94 -5.32 -25.76
C PHE A 119 1.66 -6.62 -25.40
N SER A 120 2.45 -6.54 -24.34
CA SER A 120 2.97 -7.74 -23.67
C SER A 120 2.94 -7.51 -22.17
N TRP A 121 2.50 -8.50 -21.41
CA TRP A 121 2.35 -8.42 -19.97
C TRP A 121 2.90 -9.67 -19.29
N ASP A 122 3.10 -9.59 -17.98
CA ASP A 122 3.48 -10.76 -17.17
C ASP A 122 2.24 -11.65 -16.97
N GLU A 123 2.18 -12.79 -17.66
CA GLU A 123 1.07 -13.75 -17.58
C GLU A 123 0.79 -14.28 -16.16
N ASN A 124 1.75 -14.16 -15.24
CA ASN A 124 1.57 -14.54 -13.83
C ASN A 124 1.06 -13.38 -12.97
N SER A 125 0.92 -12.19 -13.54
CA SER A 125 0.51 -11.01 -12.80
C SER A 125 -0.97 -11.12 -12.41
N PRO A 126 -1.30 -10.96 -11.12
CA PRO A 126 -2.69 -10.95 -10.69
C PRO A 126 -3.45 -9.73 -11.21
N PHE A 127 -2.75 -8.70 -11.72
CA PHE A 127 -3.37 -7.43 -12.10
C PHE A 127 -4.30 -7.57 -13.29
N PHE A 128 -4.01 -8.50 -14.19
CA PHE A 128 -4.68 -8.60 -15.49
C PHE A 128 -5.56 -9.85 -15.62
N ASN A 129 -5.66 -10.66 -14.58
CA ASN A 129 -6.61 -11.78 -14.52
C ASN A 129 -8.04 -11.24 -14.66
N ASP A 130 -8.79 -11.77 -15.63
CA ASP A 130 -10.17 -11.36 -15.93
C ASP A 130 -10.31 -9.86 -16.33
N VAL A 131 -9.23 -9.24 -16.84
CA VAL A 131 -9.23 -7.86 -17.37
C VAL A 131 -9.27 -7.87 -18.90
N ASP A 132 -10.49 -7.80 -19.45
CA ASP A 132 -10.67 -7.82 -20.92
C ASP A 132 -10.25 -6.52 -21.65
N ASN A 133 -10.35 -5.37 -20.96
CA ASN A 133 -10.12 -4.05 -21.57
C ASN A 133 -9.23 -3.18 -20.68
N LEU A 134 -8.36 -2.40 -21.31
CA LEU A 134 -7.53 -1.39 -20.66
C LEU A 134 -8.27 -0.03 -20.59
N PRO A 135 -7.83 0.94 -19.79
CA PRO A 135 -8.30 2.31 -19.96
C PRO A 135 -7.89 2.84 -21.34
N THR A 136 -8.56 3.89 -21.81
CA THR A 136 -8.03 4.68 -22.93
C THR A 136 -6.60 5.11 -22.60
N LEU A 137 -5.67 4.81 -23.50
CA LEU A 137 -4.26 5.16 -23.34
C LEU A 137 -4.04 6.61 -23.76
N ASP A 138 -4.19 7.50 -22.78
CA ASP A 138 -3.59 8.82 -22.77
C ASP A 138 -2.46 8.81 -21.73
N GLY A 139 -1.36 9.53 -21.94
CA GLY A 139 -0.27 9.65 -20.96
C GLY A 139 1.08 9.28 -21.55
N THR A 140 1.89 8.54 -20.79
CA THR A 140 3.30 8.30 -21.09
C THR A 140 3.71 6.85 -20.84
N ALA A 141 4.24 6.19 -21.87
CA ALA A 141 5.02 4.98 -21.73
C ALA A 141 6.43 5.33 -21.22
N PHE A 142 7.02 4.44 -20.42
CA PHE A 142 8.31 4.67 -19.80
C PHE A 142 9.27 3.49 -19.94
N THR A 143 10.55 3.74 -19.72
CA THR A 143 11.59 2.71 -19.86
C THR A 143 11.95 2.10 -18.51
N GLY A 144 12.55 0.90 -18.54
CA GLY A 144 13.01 0.22 -17.33
C GLY A 144 13.83 -1.01 -17.65
N ASN A 145 14.50 -1.54 -16.63
CA ASN A 145 15.32 -2.74 -16.75
C ASN A 145 14.50 -3.98 -16.37
N LEU A 146 13.87 -4.63 -17.35
CA LEU A 146 13.09 -5.85 -17.10
C LEU A 146 13.93 -7.03 -16.55
N SER A 147 15.27 -6.96 -16.64
CA SER A 147 16.15 -7.95 -16.02
C SER A 147 16.36 -7.71 -14.52
N ASP A 148 15.88 -6.59 -13.98
CA ASP A 148 15.88 -6.33 -12.54
C ASP A 148 14.84 -7.23 -11.86
N PRO A 149 15.26 -8.06 -10.89
CA PRO A 149 14.36 -9.03 -10.26
C PRO A 149 13.29 -8.39 -9.38
N THR A 150 13.39 -7.09 -9.09
CA THR A 150 12.36 -6.38 -8.31
C THR A 150 11.13 -6.03 -9.16
N ILE A 151 11.24 -5.97 -10.49
CA ILE A 151 10.05 -5.83 -11.36
C ILE A 151 9.37 -7.20 -11.46
N VAL A 152 8.29 -7.37 -10.70
CA VAL A 152 7.57 -8.64 -10.59
C VAL A 152 6.31 -8.69 -11.45
N HIS A 153 5.75 -7.52 -11.82
CA HIS A 153 4.56 -7.41 -12.65
C HIS A 153 4.72 -6.30 -13.67
N TYR A 154 4.24 -6.50 -14.90
CA TYR A 154 4.31 -5.46 -15.91
C TYR A 154 3.23 -5.58 -16.99
N LEU A 155 2.96 -4.44 -17.63
CA LEU A 155 2.34 -4.33 -18.94
C LEU A 155 3.21 -3.40 -19.77
N LYS A 156 3.50 -3.79 -21.01
CA LYS A 156 4.31 -3.04 -21.95
C LYS A 156 3.55 -2.80 -23.25
N TYR A 157 3.85 -1.68 -23.90
CA TYR A 157 3.53 -1.39 -25.29
C TYR A 157 4.83 -1.38 -26.09
N GLY A 158 5.01 -2.34 -26.98
CA GLY A 158 6.31 -2.61 -27.60
C GLY A 158 7.38 -2.93 -26.54
N SER A 159 8.43 -2.11 -26.45
CA SER A 159 9.53 -2.27 -25.48
C SER A 159 9.37 -1.45 -24.19
N GLU A 160 8.36 -0.59 -24.10
CA GLU A 160 8.20 0.37 -23.01
C GLU A 160 7.09 -0.07 -22.06
N PHE A 161 7.24 0.26 -20.77
CA PHE A 161 6.28 -0.03 -19.73
C PHE A 161 5.10 0.96 -19.76
N LEU A 162 3.92 0.42 -19.54
CA LEU A 162 2.70 1.13 -19.17
C LEU A 162 2.38 0.96 -17.68
N VAL A 163 2.72 -0.23 -17.16
CA VAL A 163 2.55 -0.61 -15.77
C VAL A 163 3.82 -1.33 -15.34
N ALA A 164 4.34 -0.98 -14.16
CA ALA A 164 5.42 -1.71 -13.50
C ALA A 164 5.08 -1.89 -12.01
N GLY A 165 4.91 -3.15 -11.58
CA GLY A 165 4.84 -3.55 -10.19
C GLY A 165 6.24 -3.94 -9.70
N ILE A 166 6.73 -3.24 -8.69
CA ILE A 166 8.08 -3.35 -8.14
C ILE A 166 7.99 -3.82 -6.69
N GLU A 167 8.72 -4.89 -6.36
CA GLU A 167 8.73 -5.53 -5.04
C GLU A 167 10.18 -5.63 -4.52
N PRO A 168 10.69 -4.57 -3.87
CA PRO A 168 12.00 -4.59 -3.24
C PRO A 168 11.99 -5.35 -1.90
N GLU A 169 13.09 -6.02 -1.58
CA GLU A 169 13.19 -6.82 -0.35
C GLU A 169 13.06 -5.95 0.91
N ASN A 170 12.21 -6.37 1.86
CA ASN A 170 11.97 -5.72 3.15
C ASN A 170 11.52 -4.25 3.06
N LYS A 171 10.87 -3.86 1.97
CA LYS A 171 10.32 -2.52 1.74
C LYS A 171 8.91 -2.62 1.18
N GLY A 172 8.19 -1.51 1.20
CA GLY A 172 6.84 -1.46 0.65
C GLY A 172 6.84 -1.63 -0.87
N LYS A 173 5.73 -2.10 -1.43
CA LYS A 173 5.61 -2.34 -2.87
C LYS A 173 5.35 -1.04 -3.62
N ILE A 174 5.77 -0.97 -4.87
CA ILE A 174 5.57 0.22 -5.70
C ILE A 174 4.88 -0.18 -6.99
N LEU A 175 3.76 0.46 -7.28
CA LEU A 175 3.09 0.39 -8.58
C LEU A 175 3.33 1.68 -9.34
N VAL A 176 3.86 1.59 -10.55
CA VAL A 176 3.99 2.74 -11.45
C VAL A 176 3.02 2.59 -12.62
N LEU A 177 2.20 3.61 -12.84
CA LEU A 177 1.19 3.66 -13.89
C LEU A 177 1.50 4.83 -14.82
N GLY A 178 1.64 4.54 -16.11
CA GLY A 178 1.94 5.52 -17.17
C GLY A 178 0.81 6.52 -17.45
N SER A 179 -0.26 6.52 -16.64
CA SER A 179 -1.40 7.42 -16.82
C SER A 179 -2.29 7.48 -15.57
N GLU A 180 -2.83 8.64 -15.25
CA GLU A 180 -3.93 8.73 -14.28
C GLU A 180 -5.25 8.08 -14.77
N LYS A 181 -5.38 7.78 -16.08
CA LYS A 181 -6.58 7.15 -16.64
C LYS A 181 -6.85 5.75 -16.07
N TRP A 182 -5.81 5.08 -15.58
CA TRP A 182 -5.89 3.83 -14.82
C TRP A 182 -6.75 3.95 -13.55
N LEU A 183 -6.92 5.16 -13.00
CA LEU A 183 -7.78 5.42 -11.84
C LEU A 183 -9.00 6.30 -12.18
N SER A 184 -9.28 6.50 -13.46
CA SER A 184 -10.43 7.29 -13.88
C SER A 184 -11.75 6.56 -13.60
N THR A 185 -12.78 7.30 -13.20
CA THR A 185 -14.14 6.75 -13.03
C THR A 185 -14.63 5.99 -14.26
N SER A 186 -14.31 6.44 -15.48
CA SER A 186 -14.72 5.78 -16.73
C SER A 186 -14.14 4.37 -16.89
N PHE A 187 -12.96 4.12 -16.34
CA PHE A 187 -12.35 2.79 -16.35
C PHE A 187 -12.81 1.98 -15.14
N LEU A 188 -12.70 2.55 -13.95
CA LEU A 188 -13.00 1.84 -12.70
C LEU A 188 -14.49 1.49 -12.53
N SER A 189 -15.41 2.17 -13.22
CA SER A 189 -16.84 1.78 -13.21
C SER A 189 -17.15 0.52 -14.05
N LYS A 190 -16.19 0.02 -14.83
CA LYS A 190 -16.31 -1.21 -15.63
C LYS A 190 -15.74 -2.40 -14.86
N ASN A 191 -16.22 -3.60 -15.16
CA ASN A 191 -15.76 -4.85 -14.51
C ASN A 191 -14.23 -5.02 -14.57
N SER A 192 -13.62 -4.79 -15.73
CA SER A 192 -12.16 -4.88 -15.91
C SER A 192 -11.42 -3.89 -15.00
N GLY A 193 -11.90 -2.65 -14.86
CA GLY A 193 -11.29 -1.66 -13.97
C GLY A 193 -11.44 -2.00 -12.49
N GLN A 194 -12.59 -2.53 -12.08
CA GLN A 194 -12.82 -3.01 -10.71
C GLN A 194 -11.90 -4.18 -10.36
N THR A 195 -11.79 -5.15 -11.27
CA THR A 195 -10.96 -6.34 -11.10
C THR A 195 -9.48 -5.97 -11.03
N PHE A 196 -9.03 -5.09 -11.94
CA PHE A 196 -7.67 -4.56 -11.97
C PHE A 196 -7.32 -3.87 -10.64
N ILE A 197 -8.14 -2.91 -10.19
CA ILE A 197 -7.80 -2.15 -8.98
C ILE A 197 -7.88 -3.01 -7.73
N SER A 198 -8.84 -3.93 -7.63
CA SER A 198 -8.95 -4.84 -6.48
C SER A 198 -7.72 -5.75 -6.36
N SER A 199 -7.23 -6.27 -7.49
CA SER A 199 -6.04 -7.11 -7.52
C SER A 199 -4.78 -6.33 -7.13
N ILE A 200 -4.66 -5.09 -7.60
CA ILE A 200 -3.57 -4.18 -7.22
C ILE A 200 -3.59 -3.88 -5.73
N LEU A 201 -4.74 -3.51 -5.16
CA LEU A 201 -4.84 -3.16 -3.75
C LEU A 201 -4.52 -4.37 -2.86
N THR A 202 -4.98 -5.56 -3.26
CA THR A 202 -4.64 -6.81 -2.60
C THR A 202 -3.13 -7.08 -2.61
N TRP A 203 -2.47 -6.86 -3.75
CA TRP A 203 -1.03 -7.05 -3.87
C TRP A 203 -0.23 -6.00 -3.08
N LEU A 204 -0.63 -4.72 -3.13
CA LEU A 204 0.02 -3.61 -2.44
C LEU A 204 -0.13 -3.68 -0.91
N LYS A 205 -1.09 -4.47 -0.42
CA LYS A 205 -1.31 -4.62 1.02
C LYS A 205 -0.01 -5.08 1.70
N PRO A 206 0.51 -4.31 2.68
CA PRO A 206 1.72 -4.72 3.38
C PRO A 206 1.49 -6.06 4.08
N GLU A 207 2.45 -6.96 3.96
CA GLU A 207 2.47 -8.16 4.79
C GLU A 207 2.69 -7.73 6.24
N ARG A 208 1.61 -7.69 7.02
CA ARG A 208 1.69 -7.43 8.45
C ARG A 208 2.10 -8.73 9.14
N PRO A 209 3.32 -8.85 9.70
CA PRO A 209 3.68 -10.01 10.50
C PRO A 209 2.70 -10.15 11.67
N SER A 210 1.87 -11.19 11.62
CA SER A 210 1.03 -11.56 12.76
C SER A 210 1.84 -12.41 13.73
N THR A 211 2.21 -11.83 14.87
CA THR A 211 2.83 -12.62 15.93
C THR A 211 1.75 -13.33 16.71
N ASN A 212 1.62 -14.64 16.51
CA ASN A 212 0.72 -15.48 17.28
C ASN A 212 1.29 -15.69 18.68
N LEU A 213 0.69 -15.04 19.67
CA LEU A 213 0.94 -15.35 21.07
C LEU A 213 -0.15 -16.31 21.57
N ALA A 214 0.18 -17.59 21.75
CA ALA A 214 -0.69 -18.54 22.43
C ALA A 214 -0.40 -18.48 23.92
N VAL A 215 -1.36 -17.98 24.69
CA VAL A 215 -1.22 -17.84 26.15
C VAL A 215 -2.20 -18.79 26.83
N ASN A 216 -1.67 -19.71 27.64
CA ASN A 216 -2.46 -20.63 28.46
C ASN A 216 -2.62 -20.01 29.86
N PHE A 217 -3.86 -19.70 30.25
CA PHE A 217 -4.13 -18.99 31.49
C PHE A 217 -4.45 -19.94 32.64
N ASN A 218 -3.77 -19.73 33.76
CA ASN A 218 -4.18 -20.22 35.08
C ASN A 218 -4.50 -19.05 36.02
N THR A 219 -4.43 -17.81 35.51
CA THR A 219 -4.47 -16.55 36.28
C THR A 219 -5.47 -15.57 35.67
N SER A 220 -5.92 -14.60 36.46
CA SER A 220 -6.96 -13.61 36.10
C SER A 220 -6.45 -12.40 35.32
N SER A 221 -5.13 -12.28 35.13
CA SER A 221 -4.50 -11.15 34.44
C SER A 221 -3.30 -11.60 33.60
N VAL A 222 -3.06 -10.84 32.54
CA VAL A 222 -1.98 -11.01 31.57
C VAL A 222 -1.26 -9.68 31.43
N GLU A 223 0.07 -9.72 31.50
CA GLU A 223 0.92 -8.58 31.21
C GLU A 223 1.77 -8.90 29.97
N ILE A 224 1.61 -8.10 28.92
CA ILE A 224 2.35 -8.24 27.67
C ILE A 224 3.25 -7.03 27.52
N ALA A 225 4.55 -7.27 27.41
CA ALA A 225 5.55 -6.25 27.10
C ALA A 225 5.93 -6.34 25.62
N LEU A 226 5.70 -5.26 24.89
CA LEU A 226 6.10 -5.11 23.49
C LEU A 226 7.36 -4.27 23.43
N TYR A 227 8.28 -4.65 22.52
CA TYR A 227 9.44 -3.85 22.18
C TYR A 227 9.25 -3.35 20.75
N SER A 228 9.14 -2.04 20.59
CA SER A 228 9.22 -1.38 19.30
C SER A 228 10.51 -0.58 19.17
N SER A 229 11.08 -0.56 17.97
CA SER A 229 12.17 0.35 17.58
C SER A 229 11.72 1.79 17.36
N GLN A 230 10.41 2.06 17.34
CA GLN A 230 9.84 3.38 17.07
C GLN A 230 8.76 3.77 18.10
N VAL A 231 8.53 5.08 18.22
CA VAL A 231 7.44 5.64 19.03
C VAL A 231 6.21 5.74 18.14
N LYS A 232 5.43 4.66 18.06
CA LYS A 232 4.20 4.60 17.25
C LYS A 232 3.11 3.85 18.00
N ASP A 233 1.86 4.28 17.82
CA ASP A 233 0.71 3.58 18.38
C ASP A 233 0.44 2.32 17.56
N TYR A 234 0.21 1.20 18.25
CA TYR A 234 0.00 -0.09 17.62
C TYR A 234 -1.44 -0.55 17.81
N PRO A 235 -2.27 -0.58 16.75
CA PRO A 235 -3.57 -1.24 16.83
C PRO A 235 -3.35 -2.75 16.98
N PHE A 236 -4.17 -3.37 17.82
CA PHE A 236 -4.19 -4.82 17.94
C PHE A 236 -5.61 -5.35 18.12
N SER A 237 -5.79 -6.62 17.76
CA SER A 237 -7.03 -7.36 17.99
C SER A 237 -6.75 -8.61 18.82
N LEU A 238 -7.71 -8.95 19.68
CA LEU A 238 -7.72 -10.16 20.48
C LEU A 238 -8.72 -11.13 19.85
N THR A 239 -8.27 -12.32 19.47
CA THR A 239 -9.13 -13.41 19.04
C THR A 239 -9.16 -14.51 20.10
N PHE A 240 -10.33 -14.83 20.61
CA PHE A 240 -10.52 -15.89 21.59
C PHE A 240 -10.71 -17.25 20.90
N GLU A 241 -10.46 -18.34 21.62
CA GLU A 241 -10.67 -19.72 21.13
C GLU A 241 -12.05 -19.99 20.53
N ASN A 242 -13.08 -19.31 21.02
CA ASN A 242 -14.45 -19.40 20.51
C ASN A 242 -14.67 -18.60 19.21
N GLY A 243 -13.61 -18.02 18.63
CA GLY A 243 -13.65 -17.18 17.44
C GLY A 243 -14.09 -15.74 17.67
N THR A 244 -14.38 -15.34 18.92
CA THR A 244 -14.75 -13.95 19.23
C THR A 244 -13.54 -13.04 18.99
N ILE A 245 -13.77 -11.92 18.29
CA ILE A 245 -12.75 -10.90 18.06
C ILE A 245 -13.12 -9.65 18.85
N VAL A 246 -12.16 -9.12 19.61
CA VAL A 246 -12.27 -7.81 20.25
C VAL A 246 -11.16 -6.94 19.67
N SER A 247 -11.55 -5.87 18.99
CA SER A 247 -10.68 -4.92 18.29
C SER A 247 -10.87 -3.50 18.84
N GLY A 248 -10.05 -2.55 18.35
CA GLY A 248 -10.13 -1.14 18.75
C GLY A 248 -9.31 -0.79 19.99
N TYR A 249 -8.31 -1.60 20.32
CA TYR A 249 -7.32 -1.25 21.33
C TYR A 249 -6.09 -0.63 20.67
N GLU A 250 -5.61 0.45 21.26
CA GLU A 250 -4.37 1.13 20.90
C GLU A 250 -3.42 1.10 22.09
N ILE A 251 -2.16 0.74 21.83
CA ILE A 251 -1.09 0.88 22.82
C ILE A 251 -0.40 2.20 22.56
N VAL A 252 -0.64 3.18 23.44
CA VAL A 252 -0.01 4.50 23.34
C VAL A 252 1.47 4.39 23.69
N TYR A 253 2.35 4.60 22.71
CA TYR A 253 3.80 4.48 22.92
C TYR A 253 4.39 5.85 23.27
N ASN A 254 4.90 6.01 24.51
CA ASN A 254 5.37 7.32 24.99
C ASN A 254 6.90 7.50 25.01
N SER A 255 7.73 6.49 24.67
CA SER A 255 9.19 6.67 24.55
C SER A 255 9.93 5.50 23.87
N LEU A 256 11.09 5.79 23.27
CA LEU A 256 12.01 4.86 22.57
C LEU A 256 12.60 3.72 23.45
N LEU A 257 12.43 3.78 24.78
CA LEU A 257 12.97 2.78 25.73
C LEU A 257 11.95 2.42 26.83
N GLY A 258 10.65 2.63 26.57
CA GLY A 258 9.58 2.29 27.51
C GLY A 258 8.99 0.92 27.19
N PHE A 259 8.85 0.08 28.21
CA PHE A 259 7.93 -1.06 28.14
C PHE A 259 6.51 -0.52 28.32
N ASN A 260 5.64 -0.78 27.35
CA ASN A 260 4.21 -0.59 27.55
C ASN A 260 3.60 -1.91 28.00
N TYR A 261 2.89 -1.84 29.12
CA TYR A 261 2.22 -2.98 29.71
C TYR A 261 0.74 -2.92 29.37
N LEU A 262 0.27 -3.89 28.62
CA LEU A 262 -1.16 -4.09 28.44
C LEU A 262 -1.68 -4.96 29.59
N ASN A 263 -2.49 -4.37 30.47
CA ASN A 263 -3.20 -5.10 31.53
C ASN A 263 -4.59 -5.51 31.03
N LEU A 264 -4.77 -6.80 30.74
CA LEU A 264 -6.09 -7.35 30.39
C LEU A 264 -6.73 -7.99 31.63
N THR A 265 -7.92 -7.53 32.00
CA THR A 265 -8.76 -8.16 33.04
C THR A 265 -9.93 -8.86 32.37
N LEU A 266 -9.93 -10.20 32.40
CA LEU A 266 -10.99 -11.01 31.80
C LEU A 266 -12.06 -11.34 32.85
N ASN A 267 -13.15 -10.60 32.86
CA ASN A 267 -14.27 -10.89 33.74
C ASN A 267 -15.14 -12.00 33.14
N GLY A 268 -15.05 -13.21 33.69
CA GLY A 268 -16.16 -14.18 33.63
C GLY A 268 -16.21 -15.19 32.47
N SER A 269 -15.07 -15.67 31.94
CA SER A 269 -15.09 -16.81 31.01
C SER A 269 -14.13 -17.92 31.46
N SER A 270 -14.56 -19.17 31.26
CA SER A 270 -13.71 -20.36 31.44
C SER A 270 -12.52 -20.29 30.50
N LEU A 271 -11.34 -20.52 31.09
CA LEU A 271 -10.00 -20.37 30.54
C LEU A 271 -9.84 -21.11 29.20
N GLY A 272 -9.55 -20.37 28.14
CA GLY A 272 -9.16 -20.88 26.83
C GLY A 272 -7.95 -20.11 26.30
N ASN A 273 -7.30 -20.62 25.25
CA ASN A 273 -6.21 -19.91 24.59
C ASN A 273 -6.73 -18.57 24.02
N ILE A 274 -5.98 -17.49 24.24
CA ILE A 274 -6.18 -16.21 23.58
C ILE A 274 -5.10 -16.07 22.52
N LYS A 275 -5.51 -15.68 21.33
CA LYS A 275 -4.65 -15.28 20.23
C LYS A 275 -4.63 -13.76 20.17
N ILE A 276 -3.43 -13.19 20.24
CA ILE A 276 -3.22 -11.75 20.10
C ILE A 276 -2.66 -11.52 18.71
N ASN A 277 -3.38 -10.75 17.88
CA ASN A 277 -2.88 -10.36 16.57
C ASN A 277 -2.45 -8.90 16.66
N PHE A 278 -1.15 -8.67 16.49
CA PHE A 278 -0.64 -7.32 16.25
C PHE A 278 -0.81 -7.01 14.77
N GLU A 279 -1.41 -5.86 14.47
CA GLU A 279 -1.56 -5.37 13.11
C GLU A 279 -0.51 -4.31 12.86
N THR A 280 0.72 -4.73 12.58
CA THR A 280 1.83 -3.79 12.40
C THR A 280 2.66 -4.18 11.20
N SER A 281 3.27 -3.17 10.57
CA SER A 281 4.21 -3.33 9.47
C SER A 281 5.62 -3.74 9.93
N GLU A 282 5.86 -3.84 11.24
CA GLU A 282 7.15 -4.09 11.86
C GLU A 282 7.22 -5.44 12.58
N PHE A 283 8.42 -6.01 12.69
CA PHE A 283 8.64 -7.24 13.46
C PHE A 283 8.55 -6.96 14.97
N ILE A 284 7.39 -7.20 15.58
CA ILE A 284 7.26 -7.18 17.03
C ILE A 284 7.70 -8.52 17.61
N LYS A 285 8.83 -8.52 18.32
CA LYS A 285 9.26 -9.66 19.13
C LYS A 285 8.70 -9.52 20.55
N PRO A 286 7.81 -10.43 21.01
CA PRO A 286 7.37 -10.43 22.40
C PRO A 286 8.59 -10.72 23.29
N LEU A 287 8.95 -9.77 24.16
CA LEU A 287 10.16 -9.85 24.97
C LEU A 287 9.91 -10.60 26.29
N TYR A 288 8.72 -10.43 26.87
CA TYR A 288 8.37 -10.98 28.17
C TYR A 288 6.85 -11.05 28.36
N ILE A 289 6.37 -12.14 28.96
CA ILE A 289 4.97 -12.32 29.38
C ILE A 289 5.03 -12.68 30.85
N ASN A 290 4.43 -11.84 31.71
CA ASN A 290 4.33 -12.13 33.13
C ASN A 290 2.90 -12.54 33.48
N PHE A 291 2.78 -13.58 34.29
CA PHE A 291 1.51 -14.00 34.86
C PHE A 291 1.52 -13.57 36.33
N THR A 292 0.93 -12.41 36.62
CA THR A 292 0.73 -12.00 38.01
C THR A 292 -0.51 -12.72 38.56
N ASN A 293 -0.27 -13.52 39.60
CA ASN A 293 -1.35 -14.01 40.45
C ASN A 293 -1.73 -12.84 41.37
N PRO A 294 -3.01 -12.42 41.50
CA PRO A 294 -3.38 -11.50 42.55
C PRO A 294 -3.27 -12.26 43.88
N SER A 295 -2.07 -12.25 44.47
CA SER A 295 -1.88 -12.69 45.85
C SER A 295 -2.63 -11.70 46.74
N ILE A 296 -3.84 -12.10 47.11
CA ILE A 296 -4.49 -11.99 48.42
C ILE A 296 -3.71 -11.05 49.36
N PHE A 297 -4.23 -9.84 49.58
CA PHE A 297 -3.89 -9.09 50.80
C PHE A 297 -4.37 -9.90 52.00
N PRO A 298 -3.51 -10.23 53.00
CA PRO A 298 -4.01 -10.75 54.26
C PRO A 298 -4.64 -9.58 55.05
N VAL A 299 -5.87 -9.85 55.52
CA VAL A 299 -6.73 -9.14 56.49
C VAL A 299 -6.23 -7.80 57.04
#